data_AF-A0A442I2A0-F1
#
_entry.id   AF-A0A442I2A0-F1
#
_cell.length_a   1.000
_cell.length_b   1.000
_cell.length_c   1.000
_cell.angle_alpha   90.00
_cell.angle_beta   90.00
_cell.angle_gamma   90.00
#
_symmetry.space_group_name_H-M   'P 1'
#
loop_
_entity.id
_entity.type
_entity.pdbx_description
1 polymer ?
#
loop_
_entity_poly.entity_id
_entity_poly.type
_entity_poly.pdbx_seq_one_letter_code
_entity_poly.pdbx_strand_id
1 'polypeptide(L)' 'MPSKEQIVKAMDEWLTTKGLHPAEVGMIEEMKRAGGFGWAPLVASANTFADVMPDIIKSAVRKARSQGKCKEWPSA' A
#
# COMPACT_ATOMS: atom_id res chain seq x y z
N MET A 1 6.55 15.06 -1.41
CA MET A 1 5.79 13.94 -0.80
C MET A 1 4.35 14.03 -1.26
N PRO A 2 3.65 12.90 -1.46
CA PRO A 2 2.23 12.91 -1.76
C PRO A 2 1.40 13.48 -0.59
N SER A 3 0.27 14.13 -0.90
CA SER A 3 -0.70 14.56 0.11
C SER A 3 -1.40 13.37 0.75
N LYS A 4 -2.06 13.58 1.89
CA LYS A 4 -2.86 12.53 2.54
C LYS A 4 -3.94 11.99 1.60
N GLU A 5 -4.58 12.85 0.81
CA GLU A 5 -5.62 12.45 -0.14
C GLU A 5 -5.04 11.58 -1.25
N GLN A 6 -3.84 11.92 -1.75
CA GLN A 6 -3.15 11.11 -2.76
C GLN A 6 -2.78 9.72 -2.21
N ILE A 7 -2.32 9.64 -0.95
CA ILE A 7 -1.99 8.37 -0.28
C ILE A 7 -3.26 7.52 -0.11
N VAL A 8 -4.32 8.09 0.47
CA VAL A 8 -5.58 7.38 0.72
C VAL A 8 -6.17 6.86 -0.60
N LYS A 9 -6.18 7.69 -1.65
CA LYS A 9 -6.66 7.30 -2.98
C LYS A 9 -5.83 6.16 -3.58
N ALA A 10 -4.50 6.21 -3.44
CA ALA A 10 -3.63 5.13 -3.93
C ALA A 10 -3.89 3.80 -3.20
N MET A 11 -4.10 3.84 -1.88
CA MET A 11 -4.43 2.64 -1.12
C MET A 11 -5.84 2.11 -1.47
N ASP A 12 -6.80 2.99 -1.70
CA ASP A 12 -8.12 2.59 -2.22
C ASP A 12 -8.03 1.88 -3.56
N GLU A 13 -7.19 2.39 -4.47
CA GLU A 13 -6.93 1.73 -5.74
C GLU A 13 -6.32 0.33 -5.53
N TRP A 14 -5.36 0.19 -4.62
CA TRP A 14 -4.75 -1.11 -4.28
C TRP A 14 -5.76 -2.09 -3.70
N LEU A 15 -6.70 -1.65 -2.87
CA LEU A 15 -7.76 -2.51 -2.29
C LEU A 15 -8.69 -3.10 -3.36
N THR A 16 -8.79 -2.48 -4.53
CA THR A 16 -9.56 -3.07 -5.65
C THR A 16 -8.82 -4.21 -6.37
N THR A 17 -7.57 -4.51 -6.02
CA THR A 17 -6.77 -5.57 -6.66
C THR A 17 -7.46 -6.93 -6.51
N LYS A 18 -7.69 -7.62 -7.63
CA LYS A 18 -8.33 -8.94 -7.61
C LYS A 18 -7.36 -9.98 -7.03
N GLY A 19 -7.87 -10.90 -6.21
CA GLY A 19 -7.11 -12.02 -5.65
C GLY A 19 -6.25 -11.65 -4.45
N LEU A 20 -6.56 -10.57 -3.75
CA LEU A 20 -5.92 -10.25 -2.48
C LEU A 20 -6.27 -11.30 -1.41
N HIS A 21 -5.26 -11.74 -0.68
CA HIS A 21 -5.42 -12.55 0.52
C HIS A 21 -5.89 -11.66 1.69
N PRO A 22 -6.68 -12.14 2.67
CA PRO A 22 -7.14 -11.31 3.79
C PRO A 22 -6.03 -10.56 4.54
N ALA A 23 -4.85 -11.19 4.69
CA ALA A 23 -3.68 -10.52 5.28
C ALA A 23 -3.14 -9.35 4.43
N GLU A 24 -3.20 -9.45 3.10
CA GLU A 24 -2.82 -8.37 2.19
C GLU A 24 -3.84 -7.22 2.28
N VAL A 25 -5.14 -7.54 2.37
CA VAL A 25 -6.19 -6.54 2.57
C VAL A 25 -5.95 -5.77 3.87
N GLY A 26 -5.79 -6.48 4.99
CA GLY A 26 -5.57 -5.85 6.30
C GLY A 26 -4.30 -4.99 6.33
N MET A 27 -3.22 -5.43 5.66
CA MET A 27 -2.00 -4.62 5.50
C MET A 27 -2.27 -3.32 4.73
N ILE A 28 -2.99 -3.37 3.60
CA ILE A 28 -3.29 -2.19 2.79
C ILE A 28 -4.24 -1.23 3.53
N GLU A 29 -5.22 -1.75 4.26
CA GLU A 29 -6.10 -0.95 5.12
C GLU A 29 -5.34 -0.24 6.24
N GLU A 30 -4.36 -0.91 6.85
CA GLU A 30 -3.50 -0.30 7.86
C GLU A 30 -2.60 0.79 7.26
N MET A 31 -2.00 0.55 6.08
CA MET A 31 -1.25 1.58 5.36
C MET A 31 -2.15 2.77 4.98
N LYS A 32 -3.40 2.54 4.58
CA LYS A 32 -4.39 3.60 4.33
C LYS A 32 -4.68 4.40 5.59
N ARG A 33 -4.92 3.72 6.71
CA ARG A 33 -5.16 4.34 8.02
C ARG A 33 -3.98 5.21 8.44
N ALA A 34 -2.76 4.67 8.37
CA ALA A 34 -1.53 5.40 8.66
C ALA A 34 -1.35 6.59 7.72
N GLY A 35 -1.57 6.40 6.42
CA GLY A 35 -1.54 7.45 5.39
C GLY A 35 -2.53 8.59 5.62
N GLY A 36 -3.65 8.33 6.30
CA GLY A 36 -4.58 9.36 6.75
C GLY A 36 -3.97 10.38 7.70
N PHE A 37 -2.89 10.02 8.41
CA PHE A 37 -2.11 10.92 9.28
C PHE A 37 -0.91 11.55 8.56
N GLY A 38 -0.68 11.23 7.28
CA GLY A 38 0.36 11.81 6.43
C GLY A 38 1.47 10.84 6.05
N TRP A 39 2.54 11.38 5.46
CA TRP A 39 3.63 10.58 4.89
C TRP A 39 4.48 9.85 5.93
N ALA A 40 4.87 10.51 7.03
CA ALA A 40 5.76 9.89 8.02
C ALA A 40 5.12 8.66 8.69
N PRO A 41 3.83 8.69 9.12
CA PRO A 41 3.15 7.51 9.62
C PRO A 41 3.01 6.38 8.58
N LEU A 42 2.73 6.73 7.31
CA LEU A 42 2.71 5.75 6.21
C LEU A 42 4.05 5.01 6.10
N VAL A 43 5.17 5.75 6.06
CA VAL A 43 6.51 5.16 5.93
C VAL A 43 6.84 4.26 7.12
N ALA A 44 6.52 4.69 8.34
CA ALA A 44 6.73 3.88 9.53
C ALA A 44 5.94 2.55 9.47
N SER A 45 4.67 2.62 9.06
CA SER A 45 3.83 1.43 8.86
C SER A 45 4.37 0.52 7.76
N ALA A 46 4.74 1.07 6.60
CA ALA A 46 5.30 0.33 5.48
C ALA A 46 6.61 -0.39 5.85
N ASN A 47 7.50 0.29 6.58
CA ASN A 47 8.75 -0.32 7.05
C ASN A 47 8.48 -1.46 8.04
N THR A 48 7.53 -1.27 8.96
CA THR A 48 7.13 -2.31 9.92
C THR A 48 6.63 -3.56 9.21
N PHE A 49 5.78 -3.40 8.20
CA PHE A 49 5.32 -4.52 7.40
C PHE A 49 6.43 -5.14 6.56
N ALA A 50 7.37 -4.34 6.02
CA ALA A 50 8.52 -4.83 5.25
C ALA A 50 9.42 -5.74 6.09
N ASP A 51 9.58 -5.41 7.36
CA ASP A 51 10.42 -6.16 8.29
C ASP A 51 9.71 -7.43 8.80
N VAL A 52 8.43 -7.33 9.15
CA VAL A 52 7.71 -8.41 9.85
C VAL A 52 6.98 -9.36 8.88
N MET A 53 6.50 -8.86 7.74
CA MET A 53 5.70 -9.62 6.78
C MET A 53 6.12 -9.34 5.32
N PRO A 54 7.40 -9.56 4.95
CA PRO A 54 7.92 -9.22 3.62
C PRO A 54 7.21 -9.93 2.48
N ASP A 55 6.77 -11.18 2.70
CA ASP A 55 6.10 -11.98 1.65
C ASP A 55 4.70 -11.46 1.33
N ILE A 56 3.99 -10.94 2.33
CA ILE A 56 2.67 -10.31 2.17
C ILE A 56 2.81 -9.05 1.31
N ILE A 57 3.81 -8.20 1.60
CA ILE A 57 4.07 -7.01 0.78
C ILE A 57 4.43 -7.41 -0.65
N LYS A 58 5.41 -8.29 -0.83
CA LYS A 58 5.87 -8.70 -2.17
C LYS A 58 4.72 -9.27 -2.99
N SER A 59 3.87 -10.08 -2.37
CA SER A 59 2.70 -10.66 -3.02
C SER A 59 1.66 -9.59 -3.40
N ALA A 60 1.28 -8.71 -2.46
CA ALA A 60 0.33 -7.62 -2.71
C ALA A 60 0.81 -6.67 -3.81
N VAL A 61 2.07 -6.22 -3.74
CA VAL A 61 2.71 -5.34 -4.72
C VAL A 61 2.72 -5.98 -6.10
N ARG A 62 3.11 -7.26 -6.19
CA ARG A 62 3.13 -8.00 -7.47
C ARG A 62 1.74 -8.06 -8.09
N LYS A 63 0.70 -8.37 -7.30
CA LYS A 63 -0.70 -8.43 -7.78
C LYS A 63 -1.22 -7.06 -8.22
N ALA A 64 -0.91 -6.00 -7.47
CA ALA A 64 -1.30 -4.64 -7.82
C ALA A 64 -0.59 -4.16 -9.10
N ARG A 65 0.72 -4.43 -9.23
CA ARG A 65 1.53 -4.11 -10.42
C ARG A 65 1.04 -4.85 -11.66
N SER A 66 0.76 -6.16 -11.56
CA SER A 66 0.25 -6.95 -12.70
C SER A 66 -1.13 -6.50 -13.19
N GLN A 67 -1.85 -5.71 -12.40
CA GLN A 67 -3.16 -5.13 -12.73
C GLN A 67 -3.08 -3.62 -13.03
N GLY A 68 -1.88 -3.03 -13.09
CA GLY A 68 -1.67 -1.62 -13.40
C GLY A 68 -2.03 -0.63 -12.28
N LYS A 69 -2.28 -1.13 -11.05
CA LYS A 69 -2.76 -0.36 -9.89
C LYS A 69 -1.63 0.16 -8.99
N CYS A 70 -0.42 -0.32 -9.20
CA CYS A 70 0.78 0.15 -8.52
C CYS A 70 1.77 0.66 -9.56
N LYS A 71 2.04 1.97 -9.55
CA LYS A 71 3.09 2.63 -10.34
C LYS A 71 4.19 3.10 -9.41
N GLU A 72 5.43 3.17 -9.90
CA GLU A 72 6.54 3.71 -9.12
C GLU A 72 6.36 5.22 -8.91
N TRP A 73 6.78 5.72 -7.74
CA TRP A 73 6.67 7.12 -7.36
C TRP A 73 8.06 7.76 -7.17
N PRO A 74 8.30 9.01 -7.62
CA PRO A 74 7.42 9.79 -8.48
C PRO A 74 7.26 9.07 -9.82
N SER A 75 6.04 9.04 -10.34
CA SER A 75 5.80 8.50 -11.68
C SER A 75 6.62 9.34 -12.65
N ALA A 76 7.71 8.75 -13.16
CA ALA A 76 8.61 9.37 -14.13
C ALA A 76 7.83 9.84 -15.37
#